data_AF-A0AA38UEM6-F1
#
_entry.id   AF-A0AA38UEM6-F1
#
_cell.length_a   1.000
_cell.length_b   1.000
_cell.length_c   1.000
_cell.angle_alpha   90.00
_cell.angle_beta   90.00
_cell.angle_gamma   90.00
#
_symmetry.space_group_name_H-M   'P 1'
#
loop_
_entity.id
_entity.type
_entity.pdbx_description
1 polymer ?
#
loop_
_entity_poly.entity_id
_entity_poly.type
_entity_poly.pdbx_seq_one_letter_code
_entity_poly.pdbx_strand_id
1 'polypeptide(L)'
;MLSLTAVVTASSLMLAASSVATPLARQTTCTPSFTSGTGYQVSSNINDSYVWQFNGASAGTLSAVYLIPSPPEIEPWYPTQLSTGGWSIDALSLIATACVSAPADTYLTTGSCSNLAGTSSDFAISCSSCSDTTMTACTLTAASTSECVTVPGDSDGDPKVRSMECTGSPQQLWDFVAQA
;
A
#
# COMPACT_ATOMS: atom_id res chain seq x y z
N MET A 1 53.72 60.86 23.11
CA MET A 1 53.48 59.59 23.83
C MET A 1 52.86 58.61 22.84
N LEU A 2 53.44 57.42 22.69
CA LEU A 2 52.89 56.35 21.86
C LEU A 2 51.53 55.89 22.39
N SER A 3 50.60 55.58 21.48
CA SER A 3 49.89 54.28 21.52
C SER A 3 49.35 53.94 20.13
N LEU A 4 49.74 52.76 19.65
CA LEU A 4 49.21 52.06 18.48
C LEU A 4 48.01 51.21 18.92
N THR A 5 46.94 51.16 18.14
CA THR A 5 46.14 49.92 18.00
C THR A 5 45.37 49.92 16.68
N ALA A 6 45.58 48.88 15.88
CA ALA A 6 44.88 48.55 14.64
C ALA A 6 43.92 47.37 14.89
N VAL A 7 42.75 47.34 14.25
CA VAL A 7 41.91 46.16 13.89
C VAL A 7 40.91 46.68 12.82
N VAL A 8 40.94 46.33 11.53
CA VAL A 8 40.71 45.06 10.79
C VAL A 8 39.20 44.71 10.61
N THR A 9 38.74 44.93 9.36
CA THR A 9 37.75 44.21 8.51
C THR A 9 36.30 43.98 8.95
N ALA A 10 35.34 44.27 8.05
CA ALA A 10 34.77 43.26 7.15
C ALA A 10 33.65 43.87 6.27
N SER A 11 33.81 43.80 4.95
CA SER A 11 32.75 44.09 3.97
C SER A 11 31.89 42.84 3.78
N SER A 12 30.60 42.92 4.09
CA SER A 12 29.65 41.83 3.82
C SER A 12 29.05 41.98 2.41
N LEU A 13 29.46 41.12 1.48
CA LEU A 13 28.70 40.85 0.26
C LEU A 13 27.41 40.12 0.65
N MET A 14 26.25 40.66 0.30
CA MET A 14 25.01 39.90 0.29
C MET A 14 24.89 39.15 -1.06
N LEU A 15 25.03 37.83 -1.03
CA LEU A 15 24.53 36.96 -2.11
C LEU A 15 23.02 36.80 -1.89
N ALA A 16 22.22 37.29 -2.83
CA ALA A 16 20.82 36.91 -2.94
C ALA A 16 20.74 35.48 -3.48
N ALA A 17 20.42 34.53 -2.60
CA ALA A 17 20.09 33.17 -2.99
C ALA A 17 18.68 33.16 -3.60
N SER A 18 18.60 33.07 -4.92
CA SER A 18 17.36 32.78 -5.63
C SER A 18 16.94 31.35 -5.32
N SER A 19 16.09 31.16 -4.32
CA SER A 19 15.43 29.87 -4.08
C SER A 19 14.38 29.65 -5.17
N VAL A 20 14.77 28.90 -6.21
CA VAL A 20 13.79 28.29 -7.11
C VAL A 20 13.04 27.25 -6.28
N ALA A 21 11.89 27.64 -5.75
CA ALA A 21 10.94 26.69 -5.19
C ALA A 21 10.40 25.86 -6.36
N THR A 22 10.94 24.66 -6.54
CA THR A 22 10.28 23.63 -7.35
C THR A 22 8.91 23.39 -6.72
N PRO A 23 7.80 23.62 -7.44
CA PRO A 23 6.50 23.24 -6.90
C PRO A 23 6.53 21.72 -6.72
N LEU A 24 6.29 21.24 -5.48
CA LEU A 24 5.85 19.87 -5.26
C LEU A 24 4.65 19.66 -6.19
N ALA A 25 4.81 18.84 -7.22
CA ALA A 25 3.68 18.38 -8.00
C ALA A 25 2.68 17.78 -7.01
N ARG A 26 1.46 18.35 -6.94
CA ARG A 26 0.35 17.68 -6.26
C ARG A 26 0.18 16.33 -6.97
N GLN A 27 0.62 15.26 -6.33
CA GLN A 27 0.31 13.92 -6.80
C GLN A 27 -1.21 13.78 -6.67
N THR A 28 -1.92 13.92 -7.80
CA THR A 28 -3.37 13.72 -7.86
C THR A 28 -3.62 12.25 -7.57
N THR A 29 -4.06 11.96 -6.35
CA THR A 29 -4.53 10.63 -5.99
C THR A 29 -6.00 10.49 -6.38
N CYS A 30 -6.42 9.25 -6.58
CA CYS A 30 -7.81 8.87 -6.82
C CYS A 30 -8.21 7.75 -5.86
N THR A 31 -9.49 7.74 -5.48
CA THR A 31 -10.10 6.58 -4.83
C THR A 31 -10.53 5.61 -5.91
N PRO A 32 -10.08 4.34 -5.89
CA PRO A 32 -10.47 3.38 -6.90
C PRO A 32 -11.97 3.07 -6.79
N SER A 33 -12.58 2.77 -7.95
CA SER A 33 -13.93 2.22 -8.03
C SER A 33 -13.82 0.81 -8.60
N PHE A 34 -13.87 -0.20 -7.72
CA PHE A 34 -13.86 -1.59 -8.16
C PHE A 34 -15.24 -2.02 -8.64
N THR A 35 -15.27 -2.84 -9.70
CA THR A 35 -16.52 -3.42 -10.21
C THR A 35 -16.93 -4.59 -9.33
N SER A 36 -18.15 -4.53 -8.79
CA SER A 36 -18.66 -5.59 -7.91
C SER A 36 -18.70 -6.93 -8.62
N GLY A 37 -18.16 -7.97 -7.97
CA GLY A 37 -18.08 -9.32 -8.51
C GLY A 37 -16.94 -9.56 -9.52
N THR A 38 -16.18 -8.52 -9.89
CA THR A 38 -14.98 -8.68 -10.71
C THR A 38 -13.80 -9.11 -9.84
N GLY A 39 -13.08 -10.13 -10.31
CA GLY A 39 -11.85 -10.58 -9.69
C GLY A 39 -10.67 -9.71 -10.11
N TYR A 40 -9.75 -9.42 -9.19
CA TYR A 40 -8.57 -8.61 -9.44
C TYR A 40 -7.30 -9.38 -9.05
N GLN A 41 -6.29 -9.28 -9.88
CA GLN A 41 -4.92 -9.60 -9.50
C GLN A 41 -4.35 -8.41 -8.73
N VAL A 42 -3.69 -8.68 -7.61
CA VAL A 42 -2.98 -7.68 -6.81
C VAL A 42 -1.49 -7.96 -6.91
N SER A 43 -0.75 -7.06 -7.56
CA SER A 43 0.70 -7.19 -7.76
C SER A 43 1.45 -6.07 -7.05
N SER A 44 2.70 -6.35 -6.71
CA SER A 44 3.61 -5.34 -6.20
C SER A 44 3.96 -4.34 -7.29
N ASN A 45 3.86 -3.04 -7.02
CA ASN A 45 4.19 -2.00 -8.01
C ASN A 45 5.71 -1.91 -8.30
N ILE A 46 6.55 -2.38 -7.38
CA ILE A 46 8.01 -2.43 -7.58
C ILE A 46 8.49 -3.68 -8.32
N ASN A 47 7.68 -4.74 -8.35
CA ASN A 47 7.96 -5.98 -9.06
C ASN A 47 6.66 -6.71 -9.40
N ASP A 48 6.17 -6.48 -10.62
CA ASP A 48 4.94 -7.04 -11.16
C ASP A 48 4.99 -8.56 -11.41
N SER A 49 6.19 -9.15 -11.33
CA SER A 49 6.39 -10.59 -11.40
C SER A 49 5.91 -11.32 -10.14
N TYR A 50 5.50 -10.60 -9.09
CA TYR A 50 4.95 -11.18 -7.86
C TYR A 50 3.54 -10.69 -7.56
N VAL A 51 2.68 -11.65 -7.23
CA VAL A 51 1.24 -11.42 -7.00
C VAL A 51 0.81 -11.98 -5.66
N TRP A 52 -0.23 -11.38 -5.07
CA TRP A 52 -0.87 -11.92 -3.88
C TRP A 52 -1.50 -13.28 -4.18
N GLN A 53 -1.21 -14.27 -3.35
CA GLN A 53 -1.88 -15.56 -3.36
C GLN A 53 -2.44 -15.89 -1.98
N PHE A 54 -3.67 -16.40 -2.02
CA PHE A 54 -4.30 -17.04 -0.89
C PHE A 54 -3.79 -18.47 -0.72
N ASN A 55 -3.31 -18.82 0.48
CA ASN A 55 -2.78 -20.15 0.76
C ASN A 55 -3.87 -21.14 1.28
N GLY A 56 -5.10 -21.02 0.76
CA GLY A 56 -6.13 -22.06 0.89
C GLY A 56 -6.65 -22.37 2.30
N ALA A 57 -6.65 -21.43 3.25
CA ALA A 57 -7.28 -21.70 4.54
C ALA A 57 -8.81 -21.79 4.43
N SER A 58 -9.41 -22.75 5.14
CA SER A 58 -10.85 -22.83 5.33
C SER A 58 -11.36 -21.66 6.18
N ALA A 59 -12.64 -21.31 6.00
CA ALA A 59 -13.31 -20.27 6.78
C ALA A 59 -13.07 -20.48 8.30
N GLY A 60 -12.42 -19.52 8.94
CA GLY A 60 -12.12 -19.55 10.39
C GLY A 60 -10.68 -19.94 10.77
N THR A 61 -9.82 -20.32 9.82
CA THR A 61 -8.38 -20.52 10.08
C THR A 61 -7.59 -19.35 9.52
N LEU A 62 -6.78 -18.70 10.36
CA LEU A 62 -5.90 -17.62 9.89
C LEU A 62 -4.86 -18.18 8.92
N SER A 63 -4.77 -17.60 7.71
CA SER A 63 -3.68 -17.88 6.79
C SER A 63 -3.05 -16.59 6.28
N ALA A 64 -1.74 -16.63 6.09
CA ALA A 64 -0.99 -15.47 5.61
C ALA A 64 -1.28 -15.21 4.12
N VAL A 65 -1.15 -13.95 3.72
CA VAL A 65 -1.12 -13.56 2.30
C VAL A 65 0.33 -13.60 1.84
N TYR A 66 0.58 -14.33 0.75
CA TYR A 66 1.92 -14.54 0.22
C TYR A 66 2.09 -13.88 -1.14
N LEU A 67 3.33 -13.53 -1.46
CA LEU A 67 3.78 -13.17 -2.80
C LEU A 67 4.34 -14.41 -3.48
N ILE A 68 3.81 -14.74 -4.64
CA ILE A 68 4.32 -15.82 -5.48
C ILE A 68 4.69 -15.30 -6.87
N PRO A 69 5.67 -15.92 -7.56
CA PRO A 69 5.97 -15.60 -8.93
C PRO A 69 4.74 -15.81 -9.82
N SER A 70 4.46 -14.86 -10.70
CA SER A 70 3.51 -15.03 -11.81
C SER A 70 4.20 -15.82 -12.94
N PRO A 71 3.59 -16.86 -13.57
CA PRO A 71 2.21 -17.33 -13.43
C PRO A 71 2.09 -18.74 -12.81
N PRO A 72 1.28 -18.88 -11.76
CA PRO A 72 0.37 -20.03 -11.63
C PRO A 72 -1.08 -19.57 -11.42
N GLU A 73 -2.07 -20.45 -11.57
CA GLU A 73 -3.52 -20.18 -11.38
C GLU A 73 -3.77 -19.13 -10.28
N ILE A 74 -4.06 -17.90 -10.71
CA ILE A 74 -4.22 -16.74 -9.83
C ILE A 74 -5.64 -16.83 -9.29
N GLU A 75 -5.79 -17.16 -8.01
CA GLU A 75 -7.05 -16.93 -7.33
C GLU A 75 -7.28 -15.41 -7.27
N PRO A 76 -8.33 -14.89 -7.92
CA PRO A 76 -8.59 -13.47 -7.90
C PRO A 76 -9.00 -12.98 -6.51
N TRP A 77 -8.68 -11.73 -6.23
CA TRP A 77 -9.15 -11.00 -5.06
C TRP A 77 -10.36 -10.15 -5.42
N TYR A 78 -11.31 -10.04 -4.50
CA TYR A 78 -12.57 -9.34 -4.72
C TYR A 78 -12.70 -8.19 -3.74
N PRO A 79 -12.39 -6.95 -4.16
CA PRO A 79 -12.63 -5.77 -3.35
C PRO A 79 -14.13 -5.48 -3.24
N THR A 80 -14.64 -5.35 -2.01
CA THR A 80 -16.04 -5.00 -1.74
C THR A 80 -16.10 -3.72 -0.93
N GLN A 81 -16.87 -2.74 -1.39
CA GLN A 81 -17.02 -1.48 -0.66
C GLN A 81 -17.89 -1.70 0.59
N LEU A 82 -17.39 -1.27 1.75
CA LEU A 82 -18.11 -1.28 3.01
C LEU A 82 -19.02 -0.05 3.11
N SER A 83 -20.06 -0.14 3.93
CA SER A 83 -20.98 0.98 4.18
C SER A 83 -20.30 2.20 4.83
N THR A 84 -19.11 2.03 5.39
CA THR A 84 -18.24 3.09 5.94
C THR A 84 -17.45 3.83 4.87
N GLY A 85 -17.45 3.37 3.62
CA GLY A 85 -16.69 3.95 2.51
C GLY A 85 -15.29 3.36 2.31
N GLY A 86 -14.81 2.52 3.22
CA GLY A 86 -13.61 1.71 3.02
C GLY A 86 -13.90 0.42 2.24
N TRP A 87 -12.92 -0.48 2.18
CA TRP A 87 -12.95 -1.68 1.34
C TRP A 87 -12.56 -2.92 2.14
N SER A 88 -13.30 -4.01 1.98
CA SER A 88 -12.76 -5.35 2.25
C SER A 88 -12.11 -5.89 0.99
N ILE A 89 -11.16 -6.82 1.17
CA ILE A 89 -10.54 -7.55 0.07
C ILE A 89 -10.69 -9.03 0.39
N ASP A 90 -11.41 -9.73 -0.47
CA ASP A 90 -11.89 -11.07 -0.17
C ASP A 90 -11.20 -12.07 -1.11
N ALA A 91 -10.70 -13.18 -0.56
CA ALA A 91 -10.38 -14.38 -1.32
C ALA A 91 -11.65 -15.21 -1.44
N LEU A 92 -12.11 -15.45 -2.68
CA LEU A 92 -13.16 -16.43 -2.96
C LEU A 92 -12.51 -17.73 -3.40
N SER A 93 -12.53 -18.72 -2.52
CA SER A 93 -12.23 -20.10 -2.89
C SER A 93 -13.54 -20.88 -3.04
N LEU A 94 -13.49 -22.01 -3.76
CA LEU A 94 -14.65 -22.91 -3.94
C LEU A 94 -15.25 -23.43 -2.62
N ILE A 95 -14.53 -23.30 -1.51
CA ILE A 95 -14.87 -23.90 -0.20
C ILE A 95 -15.03 -22.88 0.93
N ALA A 96 -14.63 -21.62 0.73
CA ALA A 96 -14.70 -20.56 1.74
C ALA A 96 -14.47 -19.16 1.15
N THR A 97 -15.14 -18.17 1.73
CA THR A 97 -14.80 -16.75 1.60
C THR A 97 -13.97 -16.33 2.81
N ALA A 98 -12.81 -15.73 2.58
CA ALA A 98 -11.95 -15.20 3.64
C ALA A 98 -11.51 -13.78 3.31
N CYS A 99 -11.55 -12.90 4.32
CA CYS A 99 -11.20 -11.48 4.14
C CYS A 99 -9.80 -11.22 4.63
N VAL A 100 -9.04 -10.45 3.85
CA VAL A 100 -7.70 -9.99 4.22
C VAL A 100 -7.79 -9.11 5.47
N SER A 101 -6.84 -9.31 6.37
CA SER A 101 -6.64 -8.50 7.56
C SER A 101 -5.19 -8.09 7.63
N ALA A 102 -4.94 -6.82 7.95
CA ALA A 102 -3.61 -6.23 8.14
C ALA A 102 -3.47 -5.75 9.59
N PRO A 103 -3.18 -6.66 10.54
CA PRO A 103 -2.94 -6.28 11.93
C PRO A 103 -1.60 -5.56 12.06
N ALA A 104 -1.45 -4.78 13.14
CA ALA A 104 -0.29 -3.91 13.33
C ALA A 104 1.04 -4.67 13.37
N ASP A 105 2.05 -4.16 12.68
CA ASP A 105 3.45 -4.61 12.69
C ASP A 105 3.69 -6.09 12.36
N THR A 106 2.73 -6.75 11.71
CA THR A 106 2.76 -8.20 11.47
C THR A 106 2.37 -8.56 10.04
N TYR A 107 2.34 -9.86 9.75
CA TYR A 107 1.94 -10.38 8.46
C TYR A 107 0.46 -10.17 8.22
N LEU A 108 0.10 -9.91 6.96
CA LEU A 108 -1.28 -9.99 6.53
C LEU A 108 -1.80 -11.40 6.82
N THR A 109 -3.01 -11.46 7.33
CA THR A 109 -3.73 -12.69 7.59
C THR A 109 -5.06 -12.67 6.84
N THR A 110 -5.79 -13.77 6.89
CA THR A 110 -7.12 -13.90 6.32
C THR A 110 -8.07 -14.48 7.36
N GLY A 111 -9.31 -14.02 7.39
CA GLY A 111 -10.25 -14.40 8.43
C GLY A 111 -11.71 -14.23 8.03
N SER A 112 -12.58 -14.09 9.03
CA SER A 112 -14.01 -13.89 8.82
C SER A 112 -14.29 -12.59 8.06
N CYS A 113 -15.26 -12.61 7.15
CA CYS A 113 -15.76 -11.43 6.42
C CYS A 113 -16.91 -10.71 7.13
N SER A 114 -17.03 -10.87 8.45
CA SER A 114 -18.12 -10.31 9.25
C SER A 114 -17.63 -9.17 10.12
N ASN A 115 -18.44 -8.12 10.27
CA ASN A 115 -18.16 -6.95 11.14
C ASN A 115 -16.82 -6.25 10.82
N LEU A 116 -16.52 -6.07 9.54
CA LEU A 116 -15.21 -5.58 9.08
C LEU A 116 -14.98 -4.08 9.30
N ALA A 117 -16.06 -3.28 9.28
CA ALA A 117 -15.98 -1.83 9.38
C ALA A 117 -15.15 -1.35 10.59
N GLY A 118 -14.15 -0.51 10.34
CA GLY A 118 -13.26 0.03 11.36
C GLY A 118 -12.26 -0.96 11.96
N THR A 119 -12.11 -2.15 11.38
CA THR A 119 -11.14 -3.17 11.83
C THR A 119 -9.88 -3.17 10.97
N SER A 120 -8.97 -4.12 11.20
CA SER A 120 -7.79 -4.35 10.36
C SER A 120 -8.11 -4.94 8.98
N SER A 121 -9.39 -5.22 8.71
CA SER A 121 -9.90 -5.71 7.42
C SER A 121 -10.74 -4.66 6.66
N ASP A 122 -10.78 -3.42 7.17
CA ASP A 122 -11.36 -2.27 6.49
C ASP A 122 -10.22 -1.40 5.95
N PHE A 123 -10.08 -1.34 4.64
CA PHE A 123 -8.99 -0.64 3.95
C PHE A 123 -9.45 0.67 3.34
N ALA A 124 -8.76 1.76 3.67
CA ALA A 124 -8.73 2.95 2.83
C ALA A 124 -7.75 2.71 1.68
N ILE A 125 -8.22 2.83 0.44
CA ILE A 125 -7.40 2.62 -0.75
C ILE A 125 -7.29 3.93 -1.54
N SER A 126 -6.06 4.33 -1.84
CA SER A 126 -5.76 5.54 -2.61
C SER A 126 -4.69 5.23 -3.63
N CYS A 127 -4.95 5.54 -4.90
CA CYS A 127 -4.06 5.20 -6.01
C CYS A 127 -3.54 6.44 -6.71
N SER A 128 -2.41 6.31 -7.40
CA SER A 128 -1.89 7.38 -8.27
C SER A 128 -2.65 7.45 -9.60
N SER A 129 -3.18 6.32 -10.06
CA SER A 129 -4.09 6.29 -11.21
C SER A 129 -5.20 5.25 -11.02
N CYS A 130 -6.37 5.57 -11.56
CA CYS A 130 -7.56 4.72 -11.49
C CYS A 130 -8.21 4.70 -12.86
N SER A 131 -8.39 3.50 -13.41
CA SER A 131 -9.21 3.22 -14.58
C SER A 131 -10.16 2.06 -14.23
N ASP A 132 -11.13 1.78 -15.09
CA ASP A 132 -12.14 0.74 -14.83
C ASP A 132 -11.54 -0.66 -14.64
N THR A 133 -10.43 -0.94 -15.33
CA THR A 133 -9.78 -2.26 -15.33
C THR A 133 -8.45 -2.29 -14.59
N THR A 134 -7.86 -1.13 -14.32
CA THR A 134 -6.50 -1.06 -13.78
C THR A 134 -6.36 0.13 -12.84
N MET A 135 -5.88 -0.14 -11.63
CA MET A 135 -5.54 0.88 -10.66
C MET A 135 -4.07 0.71 -10.30
N THR A 136 -3.29 1.78 -10.35
CA THR A 136 -1.83 1.68 -10.19
C THR A 136 -1.29 2.52 -9.05
N ALA A 137 -0.20 2.02 -8.46
CA ALA A 137 0.48 2.60 -7.32
C ALA A 137 -0.51 2.97 -6.20
N CYS A 138 -1.29 1.98 -5.80
CA CYS A 138 -2.28 2.05 -4.73
C CYS A 138 -1.64 1.78 -3.38
N THR A 139 -1.91 2.67 -2.42
CA THR A 139 -1.67 2.43 -1.01
C THR A 139 -2.93 1.86 -0.38
N LEU A 140 -2.78 0.79 0.39
CA LEU A 140 -3.84 0.21 1.21
C LEU A 140 -3.51 0.50 2.68
N THR A 141 -4.39 1.23 3.36
CA THR A 141 -4.24 1.58 4.78
C THR A 141 -5.35 0.94 5.60
N ALA A 142 -5.00 0.12 6.58
CA ALA A 142 -5.98 -0.52 7.46
C ALA A 142 -6.57 0.47 8.46
N ALA A 143 -7.90 0.49 8.61
CA ALA A 143 -8.61 1.52 9.38
C ALA A 143 -8.26 1.51 10.87
N SER A 144 -8.16 0.32 11.49
CA SER A 144 -7.90 0.23 12.94
C SER A 144 -6.46 0.52 13.34
N THR A 145 -5.50 0.25 12.46
CA THR A 145 -4.06 0.35 12.75
C THR A 145 -3.43 1.58 12.10
N SER A 146 -4.06 2.16 11.08
CA SER A 146 -3.49 3.23 10.24
C SER A 146 -2.17 2.85 9.58
N GLU A 147 -1.94 1.55 9.40
CA GLU A 147 -0.74 1.00 8.78
C GLU A 147 -0.96 0.64 7.32
N CYS A 148 0.14 0.60 6.57
CA CYS A 148 0.16 0.34 5.15
C CYS A 148 0.59 -1.09 4.84
N VAL A 149 -0.11 -1.69 3.88
CA VAL A 149 0.28 -2.99 3.34
C VAL A 149 1.58 -2.83 2.58
N THR A 150 2.59 -3.63 2.93
CA THR A 150 3.97 -3.47 2.51
C THR A 150 4.55 -4.78 2.01
N VAL A 151 5.26 -4.70 0.89
CA VAL A 151 6.10 -5.77 0.35
C VAL A 151 7.26 -6.03 1.31
N PRO A 152 7.56 -7.28 1.67
CA PRO A 152 8.72 -7.60 2.50
C PRO A 152 10.01 -7.14 1.82
N GLY A 153 10.87 -6.47 2.60
CA GLY A 153 11.93 -5.59 2.09
C GLY A 153 13.02 -6.22 1.23
N ASP A 154 13.22 -7.55 1.25
CA ASP A 154 14.32 -8.20 0.54
C ASP A 154 13.85 -9.55 -0.05
N SER A 155 13.80 -9.61 -1.38
CA SER A 155 12.99 -10.50 -2.22
C SER A 155 13.33 -12.01 -2.26
N ASP A 156 14.15 -12.57 -1.36
CA ASP A 156 14.66 -13.95 -1.54
C ASP A 156 14.35 -14.93 -0.38
N GLY A 157 13.72 -14.49 0.72
CA GLY A 157 13.56 -15.35 1.91
C GLY A 157 12.18 -15.41 2.57
N ASP A 158 11.39 -14.33 2.50
CA ASP A 158 10.06 -14.28 3.14
C ASP A 158 9.01 -13.69 2.18
N PRO A 159 8.17 -14.53 1.55
CA PRO A 159 7.14 -14.07 0.63
C PRO A 159 5.93 -13.44 1.32
N LYS A 160 5.89 -13.36 2.66
CA LYS A 160 4.68 -12.90 3.36
C LYS A 160 4.53 -11.39 3.31
N VAL A 161 3.36 -10.93 2.88
CA VAL A 161 3.00 -9.51 2.88
C VAL A 161 2.82 -9.04 4.33
N ARG A 162 3.25 -7.81 4.63
CA ARG A 162 3.20 -7.24 5.99
C ARG A 162 2.35 -5.99 6.06
N SER A 163 1.89 -5.67 7.26
CA SER A 163 1.40 -4.34 7.63
C SER A 163 2.50 -3.66 8.44
N MET A 164 2.82 -2.42 8.09
CA MET A 164 3.81 -1.59 8.78
C MET A 164 3.42 -0.11 8.67
N GLU A 165 4.07 0.74 9.46
CA GLU A 165 3.90 2.20 9.39
C GLU A 165 3.94 2.72 7.94
N CYS A 166 2.98 3.59 7.60
CA CYS A 166 2.91 4.23 6.29
C CYS A 166 4.07 5.22 6.11
N THR A 167 4.99 4.92 5.21
CA THR A 167 6.15 5.74 4.89
C THR A 167 6.05 6.40 3.51
N GLY A 168 5.10 5.94 2.67
CA GLY A 168 5.01 6.32 1.27
C GLY A 168 6.11 5.70 0.41
N SER A 169 6.77 4.66 0.90
CA SER A 169 7.82 3.98 0.14
C SER A 169 7.23 3.17 -1.03
N PRO A 170 8.01 2.93 -2.10
CA PRO A 170 7.55 2.11 -3.22
C PRO A 170 7.10 0.70 -2.83
N GLN A 171 7.63 0.13 -1.74
CA GLN A 171 7.20 -1.17 -1.20
C GLN A 171 5.75 -1.18 -0.70
N GLN A 172 5.12 -0.01 -0.53
CA GLN A 172 3.74 0.14 -0.06
C GLN A 172 2.74 0.40 -1.20
N LEU A 173 3.21 0.27 -2.44
CA LEU A 173 2.44 0.52 -3.64
C LEU A 173 2.06 -0.80 -4.31
N TRP A 174 0.78 -0.92 -4.63
CA TRP A 174 0.18 -2.11 -5.21
C TRP A 174 -0.60 -1.76 -6.48
N ASP A 175 -0.59 -2.66 -7.45
CA ASP A 175 -1.40 -2.53 -8.64
C ASP A 175 -2.57 -3.52 -8.58
N PHE A 176 -3.75 -3.08 -9.01
CA PHE A 176 -4.93 -3.90 -9.16
C PHE A 176 -5.28 -4.01 -10.64
N VAL A 177 -5.36 -5.24 -11.15
CA VAL A 177 -5.70 -5.51 -12.55
C VAL A 177 -6.88 -6.46 -12.62
N ALA A 178 -7.99 -5.99 -13.20
CA ALA A 178 -9.19 -6.79 -13.41
C ALA A 178 -8.87 -8.03 -14.25
N GLN A 179 -9.34 -9.19 -13.79
CA GLN A 179 -9.27 -10.46 -14.50
C GLN A 179 -10.55 -10.64 -15.34
N ALA A 180 -10.39 -11.12 -16.57
CA ALA A 180 -11.49 -11.34 -17.52
C ALA A 180 -12.15 -12.71 -17.33
#